data_AF-A0A3N5N106-F1
#
_entry.id   AF-A0A3N5N106-F1
#
_cell.length_a   1.000
_cell.length_b   1.000
_cell.length_c   1.000
_cell.angle_alpha   90.00
_cell.angle_beta   90.00
_cell.angle_gamma   90.00
#
_symmetry.space_group_name_H-M   'P 1'
#
loop_
_entity.id
_entity.type
_entity.pdbx_description
1 polymer ?
#
loop_
_entity_poly.entity_id
_entity_poly.type
_entity_poly.pdbx_seq_one_letter_code
_entity_poly.pdbx_strand_id
1 'polypeptide(L)' 'MSIVREFREFAIKGNMIDLAVAVIIGGAFGKIVDSLVKDVIMPAIGLVLGG' A
#
# COMPACT_ATOMS: atom_id res chain seq x y z
N MET A 1 27.02 -24.27 -4.82
CA MET A 1 26.35 -23.07 -4.31
C MET A 1 25.36 -22.60 -5.37
N SER A 2 24.07 -22.92 -5.22
CA SER A 2 23.04 -22.55 -6.19
C SER A 2 22.34 -21.30 -5.68
N ILE A 3 22.43 -20.21 -6.45
CA ILE A 3 21.82 -18.90 -6.18
C ILE A 3 20.34 -19.02 -5.80
N VAL A 4 19.64 -20.04 -6.31
CA VAL A 4 18.22 -20.30 -6.03
C VAL A 4 18.00 -20.66 -4.55
N ARG A 5 18.92 -21.39 -3.91
CA ARG A 5 18.83 -21.71 -2.47
C ARG A 5 19.13 -20.50 -1.59
N GLU A 6 20.17 -19.74 -1.94
CA GLU A 6 20.55 -18.51 -1.22
C GLU A 6 19.47 -17.43 -1.34
N PHE A 7 18.83 -17.29 -2.51
CA PHE A 7 17.70 -16.39 -2.70
C PHE A 7 16.47 -16.83 -1.91
N ARG A 8 16.20 -18.14 -1.83
CA ARG A 8 15.12 -18.66 -0.99
C ARG A 8 15.36 -18.37 0.49
N GLU A 9 16.57 -18.58 0.97
CA GLU A 9 16.94 -18.24 2.35
C GLU A 9 16.90 -16.73 2.61
N PHE A 10 17.26 -15.91 1.62
CA PHE A 10 17.14 -14.46 1.69
C PHE A 10 15.67 -13.99 1.71
N ALA A 11 14.82 -14.56 0.87
CA ALA A 11 13.40 -14.23 0.74
C ALA A 11 12.57 -14.65 1.96
N ILE A 12 12.97 -15.68 2.69
CA ILE A 12 12.29 -16.14 3.90
C ILE A 12 12.68 -15.31 5.14
N LYS A 13 13.67 -14.40 5.03
CA LYS A 13 14.01 -13.50 6.13
C LYS A 13 12.82 -12.58 6.43
N GLY A 14 12.33 -12.62 7.68
CA GLY A 14 11.21 -11.79 8.13
C GLY A 14 11.39 -10.31 7.79
N ASN A 15 12.58 -9.75 8.03
CA ASN A 15 12.90 -8.34 7.71
C ASN A 15 12.73 -7.98 6.21
N MET A 16 12.94 -8.92 5.27
CA MET A 16 12.72 -8.64 3.84
C MET A 16 11.24 -8.72 3.48
N ILE A 17 10.52 -9.70 4.02
CA ILE A 17 9.08 -9.87 3.80
C ILE A 17 8.34 -8.65 4.32
N ASP A 18 8.66 -8.21 5.54
CA ASP A 18 8.04 -7.04 6.17
C ASP A 18 8.29 -5.76 5.35
N LEU A 19 9.52 -5.59 4.83
CA LEU A 19 9.86 -4.49 3.94
C LEU A 19 9.07 -4.54 2.62
N ALA A 20 8.96 -5.72 2.00
CA ALA A 20 8.20 -5.90 0.76
C ALA A 20 6.71 -5.59 0.97
N VAL A 21 6.14 -6.05 2.08
CA VAL A 21 4.75 -5.75 2.48
C VAL A 21 4.57 -4.25 2.71
N ALA A 22 5.50 -3.59 3.39
CA ALA A 22 5.45 -2.14 3.62
C ALA A 22 5.45 -1.33 2.31
N VAL A 23 6.25 -1.73 1.32
CA VAL A 23 6.30 -1.06 0.01
C VAL A 23 5.01 -1.29 -0.79
N ILE A 24 4.49 -2.53 -0.78
CA ILE A 24 3.25 -2.87 -1.49
C ILE A 24 2.07 -2.10 -0.89
N ILE A 25 1.94 -2.11 0.44
CA ILE A 25 0.89 -1.37 1.14
C ILE A 25 1.08 0.13 0.92
N GLY A 26 2.29 0.67 1.06
CA GLY A 26 2.58 2.09 0.83
C GLY A 26 2.21 2.56 -0.58
N GLY A 27 2.49 1.75 -1.60
CA GLY A 27 2.12 2.05 -2.99
C GLY A 27 0.63 1.91 -3.29
N ALA A 28 -0.05 0.93 -2.67
CA ALA A 28 -1.48 0.69 -2.90
C ALA A 28 -2.39 1.60 -2.06
N PHE A 29 -1.95 1.99 -0.86
CA PHE A 29 -2.75 2.75 0.11
C PHE A 29 -3.13 4.14 -0.40
N GLY A 30 -2.31 4.75 -1.25
CA GLY A 30 -2.65 6.02 -1.90
C GLY A 30 -3.96 5.97 -2.68
N LYS A 31 -4.23 4.88 -3.41
CA LYS A 31 -5.51 4.71 -4.14
C LYS A 31 -6.70 4.56 -3.20
N ILE A 32 -6.50 3.93 -2.05
CA ILE A 32 -7.53 3.77 -1.01
C ILE A 32 -7.86 5.14 -0.42
N VAL A 33 -6.84 5.94 -0.11
CA VAL A 33 -7.03 7.31 0.39
C VAL A 33 -7.69 8.19 -0.68
N ASP A 34 -7.27 8.10 -1.94
CA ASP A 34 -7.87 8.86 -3.04
C ASP A 34 -9.36 8.54 -3.23
N SER A 35 -9.75 7.26 -3.18
CA SER A 35 -11.16 6.86 -3.27
C SER A 35 -11.94 7.33 -2.05
N LEU A 36 -11.40 7.21 -0.84
CA LEU A 36 -12.03 7.74 0.36
C LEU A 36 -12.26 9.27 0.25
N VAL A 37 -11.27 10.00 -0.24
CA VAL A 37 -11.36 11.45 -0.40
C VAL A 37 -12.38 11.81 -1.49
N LYS A 38 -12.36 11.14 -2.65
CA LYS A 38 -13.26 11.46 -3.78
C LYS A 38 -14.69 11.01 -3.57
N ASP A 39 -14.90 9.87 -2.93
CA ASP A 39 -16.21 9.21 -2.87
C ASP A 39 -16.94 9.51 -1.55
N VAL A 40 -16.22 9.91 -0.50
CA VAL A 40 -16.81 10.21 0.81
C VAL A 40 -16.58 11.66 1.22
N ILE A 41 -15.35 12.15 1.13
CA ILE A 41 -15.02 13.50 1.60
C ILE A 41 -15.51 14.57 0.62
N MET A 42 -15.21 14.48 -0.67
CA MET A 42 -15.61 15.49 -1.65
C MET A 42 -17.13 15.66 -1.78
N PRO A 43 -17.97 14.61 -1.72
CA PRO A 43 -19.43 14.79 -1.70
C PRO A 43 -19.91 15.44 -0.41
N ALA A 44 -19.34 15.06 0.75
CA ALA A 44 -19.68 15.69 2.03
C ALA A 44 -19.24 17.17 2.06
N ILE A 45 -18.04 17.48 1.57
CA ILE A 45 -17.54 18.84 1.42
C ILE A 45 -18.37 19.61 0.39
N GLY A 46 -18.75 19.01 -0.75
CA GLY A 46 -19.63 19.64 -1.74
C GLY A 46 -21.04 19.90 -1.20
N LEU A 47 -21.53 19.09 -0.27
CA LEU A 47 -22.80 19.37 0.42
C LEU A 47 -22.67 20.49 1.48
N VAL A 48 -21.50 20.65 2.09
CA VAL A 48 -21.24 21.64 3.16
C VAL A 48 -20.76 22.99 2.61
N LEU A 49 -19.93 22.98 1.57
CA LEU A 49 -19.41 24.16 0.86
C LEU A 49 -20.30 24.57 -0.32
N GLY A 50 -21.38 23.83 -0.60
CA GLY A 50 -22.36 24.13 -1.64
C GLY A 50 -22.06 23.40 -2.97
N GLY A 51 -23.05 22.98 -3.75
CA GLY A 51 -24.40 23.52 -3.76
C GLY A 51 -24.38 25.03 -3.92
#